data_AF-A0A2N9NS92-F1
#
_entry.id   AF-A0A2N9NS92-F1
#
_cell.length_a   1.000
_cell.length_b   1.000
_cell.length_c   1.000
_cell.angle_alpha   90.00
_cell.angle_beta   90.00
_cell.angle_gamma   90.00
#
_symmetry.space_group_name_H-M   'P 1'
#
loop_
_entity.id
_entity.type
_entity.pdbx_description
1 polymer ?
#
loop_
_entity_poly.entity_id
_entity_poly.type
_entity_poly.pdbx_seq_one_letter_code
_entity_poly.pdbx_strand_id
1 'polypeptide(L)' 'MIVYGSGNADGNRHTHSNLPILLAGSGGGGLQPGRYVKAGRAPLTNLFLTMADRVGACGIEKHGDSTGRLEAVG' A
#
# COMPACT_ATOMS: atom_id res chain seq x y z
N MET A 1 -9.13 -6.36 5.56
CA MET A 1 -8.31 -5.22 5.09
C MET A 1 -8.68 -4.96 3.65
N ILE A 2 -8.93 -3.71 3.26
CA ILE A 2 -9.36 -3.34 1.91
C ILE A 2 -8.50 -2.16 1.45
N VAL A 3 -7.95 -2.22 0.23
CA VAL A 3 -7.37 -1.05 -0.44
C VAL A 3 -8.36 -0.56 -1.48
N TYR A 4 -8.64 0.74 -1.42
CA TYR A 4 -9.44 1.46 -2.40
C TYR A 4 -8.65 2.66 -2.91
N GLY A 5 -8.64 2.88 -4.21
CA GLY A 5 -7.90 3.97 -4.82
C GLY A 5 -7.72 3.77 -6.31
N SER A 6 -6.81 4.57 -6.88
CA SER A 6 -6.51 4.56 -8.30
C SER A 6 -5.01 4.31 -8.53
N GLY A 7 -4.70 3.58 -9.59
CA GLY A 7 -3.34 3.49 -10.12
C GLY A 7 -2.84 4.81 -10.72
N ASN A 8 -3.75 5.74 -11.04
CA ASN A 8 -3.46 7.05 -11.62
C ASN A 8 -3.91 8.17 -10.68
N ALA A 9 -3.02 9.10 -10.35
CA ALA A 9 -3.37 10.32 -9.61
C ALA A 9 -4.05 11.38 -10.50
N ASP A 10 -3.64 11.46 -11.76
CA ASP A 10 -4.27 12.28 -12.81
C ASP A 10 -4.70 11.33 -13.93
N GLY A 11 -6.01 11.23 -14.16
CA GLY A 11 -6.60 10.34 -15.15
C GLY A 11 -6.36 10.76 -16.60
N ASN A 12 -6.01 12.02 -16.87
CA ASN A 12 -5.67 12.49 -18.21
C ASN A 12 -4.19 12.23 -18.53
N ARG A 13 -3.30 12.41 -17.53
CA ARG A 13 -1.86 12.22 -17.70
C ARG A 13 -1.36 10.80 -17.40
N HIS A 14 -2.21 9.95 -16.82
CA HIS A 14 -1.86 8.62 -16.34
C HIS A 14 -0.64 8.64 -15.40
N THR A 15 -0.61 9.60 -14.47
CA THR A 15 0.54 9.75 -13.58
C THR A 15 0.48 8.78 -12.42
N HIS A 16 1.57 8.03 -12.22
CA HIS A 16 1.71 7.05 -11.14
C HIS A 16 2.38 7.62 -9.87
N SER A 17 2.34 8.94 -9.66
CA SER A 17 2.94 9.63 -8.52
C SER A 17 1.87 10.17 -7.57
N ASN A 18 2.15 10.12 -6.25
CA ASN A 18 1.26 10.63 -5.19
C ASN A 18 -0.19 10.12 -5.31
N LEU A 19 -0.32 8.79 -5.39
CA LEU A 19 -1.58 8.13 -5.68
C LEU A 19 -2.63 8.33 -4.56
N PRO A 20 -3.92 8.49 -4.92
CA PRO A 20 -5.00 8.58 -3.95
C PRO A 20 -5.35 7.18 -3.44
N ILE A 21 -4.83 6.83 -2.26
CA ILE A 21 -5.01 5.50 -1.66
C ILE A 21 -5.69 5.61 -0.30
N LEU A 22 -6.73 4.81 -0.09
CA LEU A 22 -7.39 4.57 1.18
C LEU A 22 -7.20 3.11 1.58
N LEU A 23 -6.63 2.89 2.77
CA LEU A 23 -6.49 1.57 3.38
C LEU A 23 -7.49 1.46 4.54
N ALA A 24 -8.44 0.53 4.41
CA ALA A 24 -9.52 0.35 5.38
C ALA A 24 -9.41 -0.97 6.17
N GLY A 25 -9.79 -0.88 7.44
CA GLY A 25 -9.75 -1.97 8.42
C GLY A 25 -8.42 -2.08 9.16
N SER A 26 -8.44 -2.74 10.31
CA SER A 26 -7.28 -2.88 11.22
C SER A 26 -6.33 -4.02 10.86
N GLY A 27 -6.56 -4.75 9.76
CA GLY A 27 -5.70 -5.86 9.33
C GLY A 27 -5.47 -6.92 10.42
N GLY A 28 -6.52 -7.29 11.17
CA GLY A 28 -6.40 -8.22 12.30
C GLY A 28 -5.70 -7.63 13.55
N GLY A 29 -5.62 -6.31 13.65
CA GLY A 29 -4.90 -5.59 14.72
C GLY A 29 -3.50 -5.12 14.31
N GLY A 30 -3.00 -5.53 13.14
CA GLY A 30 -1.69 -5.13 12.64
C GLY A 30 -1.63 -3.76 11.96
N LEU A 31 -2.74 -3.03 11.86
CA LEU A 31 -2.79 -1.67 11.31
C LEU A 31 -3.51 -0.73 12.28
N GLN A 32 -3.02 0.50 12.39
CA GLN A 32 -3.67 1.58 13.14
C GLN A 32 -4.48 2.49 12.18
N PRO A 33 -5.81 2.33 12.10
CA PRO A 33 -6.66 3.13 11.21
C PRO A 33 -6.88 4.55 11.75
N GLY A 34 -7.56 5.40 10.96
CA GLY A 34 -7.98 6.73 11.40
C GLY A 34 -6.90 7.80 11.33
N ARG A 35 -5.84 7.58 10.54
CA ARG A 35 -4.73 8.51 10.37
C ARG A 35 -4.35 8.72 8.91
N TYR A 36 -3.74 9.86 8.64
CA TYR A 36 -3.04 10.12 7.38
C TYR A 36 -1.60 9.60 7.47
N VAL A 37 -1.14 8.92 6.43
CA VAL A 37 0.23 8.39 6.34
C VAL A 37 0.93 8.99 5.11
N LYS A 38 1.99 9.76 5.34
CA LYS A 38 2.88 10.23 4.27
C LYS A 38 4.00 9.23 4.08
N ALA A 39 3.84 8.32 3.13
CA ALA A 39 4.74 7.18 2.94
C ALA A 39 6.02 7.48 2.11
N GLY A 40 6.35 8.77 1.92
CA GLY A 40 7.48 9.19 1.10
C GLY A 40 7.33 8.80 -0.38
N ARG A 41 8.45 8.77 -1.11
CA ARG A 41 8.50 8.29 -2.50
C ARG A 41 8.78 6.80 -2.50
N ALA A 42 7.74 5.99 -2.68
CA ALA A 42 7.84 4.54 -2.76
C ALA A 42 6.86 3.98 -3.82
N PRO A 43 7.17 2.85 -4.47
CA PRO A 43 6.22 2.14 -5.31
C PRO A 43 4.98 1.72 -4.51
N LEU A 44 3.78 1.82 -5.11
CA LEU A 44 2.54 1.33 -4.49
C LEU A 44 2.61 -0.19 -4.21
N THR A 45 3.37 -0.92 -5.02
CA THR A 45 3.60 -2.35 -4.84
C THR A 45 4.26 -2.69 -3.49
N ASN A 46 4.95 -1.76 -2.83
CA ASN A 46 5.44 -1.94 -1.44
C ASN A 46 4.26 -2.10 -0.45
N LEU A 47 3.17 -1.36 -0.66
CA LEU A 47 1.94 -1.52 0.13
C LEU A 47 1.33 -2.91 -0.11
N PHE A 48 1.23 -3.35 -1.36
CA PHE A 48 0.67 -4.66 -1.69
C PHE A 48 1.49 -5.82 -1.10
N LEU A 49 2.82 -5.72 -1.15
CA LEU A 49 3.71 -6.70 -0.53
C LEU A 49 3.50 -6.76 0.99
N THR A 50 3.35 -5.60 1.64
CA THR A 50 3.05 -5.49 3.08
C THR A 50 1.69 -6.08 3.45
N MET A 51 0.71 -5.92 2.55
CA MET A 51 -0.61 -6.49 2.73
C MET A 51 -0.61 -8.00 2.58
N ALA A 52 0.15 -8.54 1.64
CA ALA A 52 0.31 -9.98 1.45
C ALA A 52 0.82 -10.66 2.74
N ASP A 53 1.88 -10.09 3.34
CA ASP A 53 2.41 -10.57 4.62
C ASP A 53 1.31 -10.56 5.72
N ARG A 54 0.50 -9.49 5.78
CA ARG A 54 -0.57 -9.33 6.78
C ARG A 54 -1.78 -10.24 6.62
N VAL A 55 -2.03 -10.75 5.40
CA VAL A 55 -3.09 -11.75 5.18
C VAL A 55 -2.58 -13.18 5.33
N GLY A 56 -1.32 -13.36 5.73
CA GLY A 56 -0.71 -14.67 5.94
C GLY A 56 -0.18 -15.33 4.67
N ALA A 57 0.00 -14.58 3.58
CA ALA A 57 0.67 -15.11 2.39
C ALA A 57 2.18 -15.25 2.70
N CYS A 58 2.70 -16.47 2.64
CA CYS A 58 4.09 -16.77 2.95
C CYS A 58 4.96 -16.80 1.69
N GLY A 59 6.23 -16.41 1.83
CA GLY A 59 7.25 -16.59 0.78
C GLY A 59 7.20 -15.60 -0.38
N ILE A 60 6.45 -14.49 -0.26
CA ILE A 60 6.45 -13.45 -1.31
C ILE A 60 7.61 -12.48 -1.05
N GLU A 61 8.69 -12.67 -1.81
CA GLU A 61 9.88 -11.81 -1.69
C GLU A 61 9.71 -10.48 -2.42
N LYS A 62 8.97 -10.49 -3.54
CA LYS A 62 8.77 -9.33 -4.42
C LYS A 62 7.41 -9.38 -5.12
N HIS A 63 6.81 -8.21 -5.30
CA HIS A 63 5.62 -8.01 -6.14
C HIS A 63 5.84 -6.82 -7.06
N GLY A 64 5.70 -7.00 -8.38
CA GLY A 64 5.93 -5.93 -9.37
C GLY A 64 7.29 -5.24 -9.21
N ASP A 65 7.27 -3.91 -9.14
CA ASP A 65 8.45 -3.04 -8.96
C ASP A 65 8.76 -2.73 -7.48
N SER A 66 8.22 -3.51 -6.53
CA SER A 66 8.46 -3.28 -5.11
C SER A 66 9.95 -3.30 -4.76
N THR A 67 10.33 -2.39 -3.86
CA THR A 67 11.67 -2.24 -3.32
C THR A 67 11.75 -2.63 -1.84
N GLY A 68 10.62 -2.93 -1.21
CA GLY A 68 10.54 -3.36 0.18
C GLY A 68 9.11 -3.37 0.70
N ARG A 69 8.97 -3.63 2.00
CA ARG A 69 7.69 -3.43 2.71
C ARG A 69 7.52 -1.97 3.11
N LEU A 70 6.28 -1.52 3.15
CA LEU A 70 5.89 -0.17 3.54
C LEU A 70 5.64 -0.15 5.05
N GLU A 71 6.68 0.18 5.83
CA GLU A 71 6.59 0.17 7.30
C GLU A 71 5.63 1.22 7.85
N ALA A 72 5.42 2.32 7.12
CA ALA A 72 4.65 3.48 7.58
C ALA A 72 3.16 3.20 7.91
N VAL A 73 2.61 2.05 7.49
CA VAL A 73 1.20 1.66 7.75
C VAL A 73 1.00 0.81 9.01
N GLY A 74 2.08 0.36 9.67
CA GLY A 74 2.04 -0.29 11.00
C GLY A 74 1.81 0.69 12.14
#